data_AF-A0A6C0KGE0-F1
#
_entry.id   AF-A0A6C0KGE0-F1
#
_cell.length_a   1.000
_cell.length_b   1.000
_cell.length_c   1.000
_cell.angle_alpha   90.00
_cell.angle_beta   90.00
_cell.angle_gamma   90.00
#
_symmetry.space_group_name_H-M   'P 1'
#
loop_
_entity.id
_entity.type
_entity.pdbx_description
1 polymer ?
#
loop_
_entity_poly.entity_id
_entity_poly.type
_entity_poly.pdbx_seq_one_letter_code
_entity_poly.pdbx_strand_id
1 'polypeptide(L)'
;MYDEYGNIVEEDYSVDDHRSVQQPSESDSASVNSVQKKQRKMMEELKKMDAGYNKLTRFVEGAKNKIEKKSIDLYGTNSTPGSNIRGAITGSYYRDFKVGSRDEDVFYKVAISTGECKNDMMFFFDTPEQYERAMYITIPPSEKEAWYAKFNNERAYRESQPPRKNYNYY
;
A
#
# COMPACT_ATOMS: atom_id res chain seq x y z
N MET A 1 -8.91 9.33 -20.25
CA MET A 1 -10.37 9.14 -20.40
C MET A 1 -10.73 7.76 -19.80
N TYR A 2 -11.95 7.47 -19.34
CA TYR A 2 -12.30 6.11 -18.84
C TYR A 2 -13.12 5.36 -19.90
N ASP A 3 -12.94 4.05 -20.00
CA ASP A 3 -13.77 3.20 -20.87
C ASP A 3 -15.11 2.83 -20.19
N GLU A 4 -15.99 2.18 -20.95
CA GLU A 4 -17.32 1.72 -20.52
C GLU A 4 -17.29 0.74 -19.32
N TYR A 5 -16.11 0.22 -18.98
CA TYR A 5 -15.90 -0.72 -17.87
C TYR A 5 -15.16 -0.07 -16.68
N GLY A 6 -14.97 1.26 -16.70
CA GLY A 6 -14.35 2.01 -15.62
C GLY A 6 -12.83 1.82 -15.52
N ASN A 7 -12.18 1.30 -16.55
CA ASN A 7 -10.72 1.26 -16.63
C ASN A 7 -10.20 2.63 -17.10
N ILE A 8 -9.04 3.04 -16.55
CA ILE A 8 -8.31 4.20 -17.04
C ILE A 8 -7.77 3.87 -18.44
N VAL A 9 -8.25 4.58 -19.45
CA VAL A 9 -7.63 4.62 -20.77
C VAL A 9 -6.54 5.69 -20.70
N GLU A 10 -5.29 5.25 -20.55
CA GLU A 10 -4.12 6.12 -20.65
C GLU A 10 -3.97 6.55 -22.11
N GLU A 11 -4.10 7.85 -22.35
CA GLU A 11 -3.68 8.47 -23.62
C GLU A 11 -2.15 8.47 -23.65
N ASP A 12 -1.58 7.91 -24.72
CA ASP A 12 -0.15 7.85 -25.00
C ASP A 12 0.42 9.27 -25.18
N TYR A 13 0.88 9.85 -24.07
CA TYR A 13 1.72 11.04 -24.09
C TYR A 13 3.19 10.61 -24.21
N SER A 14 3.69 10.65 -25.45
CA SER A 14 5.12 10.70 -25.74
C SER A 14 5.76 11.88 -25.00
N VAL A 15 6.58 11.58 -23.98
CA VAL A 15 7.43 12.55 -23.29
C VAL A 15 8.88 12.18 -23.58
N ASP A 16 9.46 12.85 -24.57
CA ASP A 16 10.91 12.99 -24.76
C ASP A 16 11.51 13.73 -23.55
N ASP A 17 12.02 13.00 -22.55
CA ASP A 17 12.92 13.56 -21.53
C ASP A 17 14.29 12.87 -21.62
N HIS A 18 15.20 13.54 -22.33
CA HIS A 18 16.62 13.20 -22.40
C HIS A 18 17.30 13.46 -21.04
N ARG A 19 17.10 12.55 -20.09
CA ARG A 19 17.94 12.49 -18.89
C ARG A 19 19.08 11.51 -19.13
N SER A 20 20.26 12.07 -19.42
CA SER A 20 21.53 11.36 -19.61
C SER A 20 21.85 10.44 -18.42
N VAL A 21 21.46 9.17 -18.54
CA VAL A 21 22.01 8.08 -17.74
C VAL A 21 23.25 7.62 -18.48
N GLN A 22 24.43 7.93 -17.93
CA GLN A 22 25.68 7.32 -18.39
C GLN A 22 25.56 5.80 -18.22
N GLN A 23 25.37 5.10 -19.33
CA GLN A 23 25.59 3.66 -19.38
C GLN A 23 27.10 3.41 -19.22
N PRO A 24 27.55 2.64 -18.21
CA PRO A 24 28.83 1.99 -18.32
C PRO A 24 28.66 0.85 -19.32
N SER A 25 29.17 1.07 -20.53
CA SER A 25 29.54 -0.02 -21.41
C SER A 25 30.64 -0.82 -20.71
N GLU A 26 30.42 -2.12 -20.50
CA GLU A 26 31.32 -3.20 -20.96
C GLU A 26 30.93 -4.55 -20.34
N SER A 27 30.90 -5.54 -21.23
CA SER A 27 31.13 -6.97 -21.03
C SER A 27 31.52 -7.42 -19.62
N ASP A 28 30.63 -8.17 -18.95
CA ASP A 28 30.96 -9.45 -18.30
C ASP A 28 29.73 -10.08 -17.62
N SER A 29 29.41 -11.31 -18.03
CA SER A 29 28.22 -12.09 -17.61
C SER A 29 28.22 -12.46 -16.11
N ALA A 30 29.33 -12.28 -15.40
CA ALA A 30 29.45 -12.57 -13.96
C ALA A 30 28.94 -11.44 -13.03
N SER A 31 28.73 -10.21 -13.56
CA SER A 31 28.49 -8.98 -12.78
C SER A 31 27.04 -8.81 -12.27
N VAL A 32 26.07 -9.41 -12.95
CA VAL A 32 24.64 -9.11 -12.78
C VAL A 32 24.13 -9.49 -11.36
N ASN A 33 24.62 -10.60 -10.80
CA ASN A 33 24.19 -11.09 -9.49
C ASN A 33 24.68 -10.21 -8.32
N SER A 34 25.90 -9.67 -8.42
CA SER A 34 26.45 -8.80 -7.38
C SER A 34 25.74 -7.45 -7.31
N VAL A 35 25.39 -6.89 -8.47
CA VAL A 35 24.67 -5.61 -8.56
C VAL A 35 23.26 -5.75 -7.99
N GLN A 36 22.52 -6.80 -8.36
CA GLN A 36 21.19 -7.07 -7.83
C GLN A 36 21.17 -7.28 -6.31
N LYS A 37 22.15 -8.02 -5.77
CA LYS A 37 22.28 -8.23 -4.32
C LYS A 37 22.53 -6.93 -3.57
N LYS A 38 23.38 -6.05 -4.11
CA LYS A 38 23.68 -4.73 -3.53
C LYS A 38 22.44 -3.83 -3.57
N GLN A 39 21.73 -3.79 -4.70
CA GLN A 39 20.49 -3.02 -4.84
C GLN A 39 19.40 -3.48 -3.86
N ARG A 40 19.19 -4.79 -3.70
CA ARG A 40 18.23 -5.33 -2.73
C ARG A 40 18.58 -4.91 -1.29
N LYS A 41 19.85 -5.00 -0.91
CA LYS A 41 20.31 -4.59 0.42
C LYS A 41 20.07 -3.10 0.66
N MET A 42 20.40 -2.26 -0.33
CA MET A 42 20.14 -0.82 -0.27
C MET A 42 18.65 -0.52 -0.10
N MET A 43 17.77 -1.21 -0.84
CA MET A 43 16.33 -1.06 -0.71
C MET A 43 15.82 -1.49 0.68
N GLU A 44 16.33 -2.59 1.24
CA GLU A 44 15.99 -3.01 2.60
C GLU A 44 16.45 -2.00 3.67
N GLU A 45 17.61 -1.38 3.49
CA GLU A 45 18.10 -0.32 4.37
C GLU A 45 17.22 0.93 4.30
N LEU A 46 16.82 1.35 3.09
CA LEU A 46 15.90 2.46 2.90
C LEU A 46 14.54 2.22 3.57
N LYS A 47 13.99 1.00 3.45
CA LYS A 47 12.76 0.62 4.17
C LYS A 47 12.93 0.75 5.68
N LYS A 48 14.07 0.32 6.23
CA LYS A 48 14.32 0.37 7.69
C LYS A 48 14.47 1.79 8.24
N MET A 49 14.85 2.75 7.40
CA MET A 49 14.92 4.18 7.79
C MET A 49 13.53 4.80 7.94
N ASP A 50 12.50 4.19 7.34
CA ASP A 50 11.12 4.67 7.44
C ASP A 50 10.53 4.37 8.82
N ALA A 51 10.06 5.42 9.51
CA ALA A 51 9.48 5.31 10.85
C ALA A 51 8.16 4.51 10.89
N GLY A 52 7.42 4.47 9.78
CA GLY A 52 6.19 3.71 9.63
C GLY A 52 6.41 2.27 9.17
N TYR A 53 7.64 1.88 8.82
CA TYR A 53 7.93 0.54 8.33
C TYR A 53 8.02 -0.50 9.45
N ASN A 54 7.23 -1.55 9.30
CA ASN A 54 7.13 -2.69 10.20
C ASN A 54 7.39 -3.98 9.42
N LYS A 55 8.17 -4.90 10.01
CA LYS A 55 8.39 -6.24 9.46
C LYS A 55 7.81 -7.26 10.43
N LEU A 56 6.71 -7.89 10.05
CA LEU A 56 6.04 -8.92 10.82
C LEU A 56 6.52 -10.29 10.34
N THR A 57 6.42 -11.27 11.24
CA THR A 57 6.66 -12.67 10.93
C THR A 57 5.38 -13.45 11.16
N ARG A 58 4.98 -14.27 10.19
CA ARG A 58 3.90 -15.24 10.36
C ARG A 58 4.39 -16.65 10.08
N PHE A 59 3.84 -17.60 10.83
CA PHE A 59 4.04 -19.02 10.61
C PHE A 59 2.83 -19.55 9.87
N VAL A 60 3.06 -20.08 8.67
CA VAL A 60 1.99 -20.59 7.80
C VAL A 60 2.25 -22.04 7.48
N GLU A 61 1.19 -22.80 7.24
CA GLU A 61 1.32 -24.16 6.74
C GLU A 61 1.75 -24.11 5.27
N GLY A 62 2.93 -24.66 5.01
CA GLY A 62 3.50 -24.82 3.68
C GLY A 62 3.16 -26.19 3.08
N ALA A 63 3.74 -26.46 1.92
CA ALA A 63 3.56 -27.75 1.27
C ALA A 63 4.07 -28.90 2.18
N LYS A 64 3.35 -30.02 2.21
CA LYS A 64 3.68 -31.23 2.98
C LYS A 64 3.63 -31.05 4.51
N ASN A 65 2.68 -30.26 5.01
CA ASN A 65 2.43 -30.04 6.45
C ASN A 65 3.66 -29.47 7.19
N LYS A 66 4.53 -28.73 6.49
CA LYS A 66 5.69 -28.07 7.09
C LYS A 66 5.31 -26.64 7.44
N ILE A 67 5.65 -26.19 8.65
CA ILE A 67 5.48 -24.80 9.04
C ILE A 67 6.57 -23.96 8.37
N GLU A 68 6.15 -22.98 7.56
CA GLU A 68 7.00 -22.01 6.89
C GLU A 68 6.92 -20.64 7.57
N LYS A 69 8.07 -19.98 7.71
CA LYS A 69 8.17 -18.63 8.25
C LYS A 69 8.11 -17.64 7.10
N LYS A 70 7.07 -16.81 7.05
CA LYS A 70 6.91 -15.73 6.07
C LYS A 70 7.10 -14.37 6.74
N SER A 71 7.89 -13.51 6.11
CA SER A 71 8.07 -12.12 6.51
C SER A 71 7.10 -11.23 5.74
N ILE A 72 6.43 -10.34 6.44
CA ILE A 72 5.47 -9.39 5.87
C ILE A 72 6.02 -7.99 6.12
N ASP A 73 6.17 -7.22 5.05
CA ASP A 73 6.51 -5.81 5.10
C ASP A 73 5.21 -5.00 5.16
N LEU A 74 5.02 -4.18 6.20
CA LEU A 74 3.86 -3.31 6.37
C LEU A 74 4.28 -1.87 6.61
N TYR A 75 3.50 -0.92 6.09
CA TYR A 75 3.68 0.50 6.32
C TYR A 75 2.50 1.06 7.09
N GLY A 76 2.77 1.51 8.30
CA GLY A 76 1.79 2.12 9.19
C GLY A 76 1.59 3.60 8.92
N THR A 77 0.39 4.08 9.22
CA THR A 77 0.07 5.50 9.33
C THR A 77 -0.18 5.83 10.80
N ASN A 78 0.24 7.02 11.22
CA ASN A 78 -0.08 7.52 12.56
C ASN A 78 -1.60 7.71 12.72
N SER A 79 -2.12 7.46 13.93
CA SER A 79 -3.53 7.69 14.28
C SER A 79 -3.90 9.16 14.47
N THR A 80 -2.94 10.10 14.37
CA THR A 80 -3.20 11.54 14.48
C THR A 80 -4.15 12.03 13.38
N PRO A 81 -5.32 12.60 13.73
CA PRO A 81 -6.27 13.16 12.76
C PRO A 81 -5.63 14.21 11.84
N GLY A 82 -6.04 14.23 10.57
CA GLY A 82 -5.50 15.13 9.54
C GLY A 82 -4.23 14.64 8.84
N SER A 83 -3.62 13.55 9.32
CA SER A 83 -2.50 12.89 8.63
C SER A 83 -2.96 12.26 7.32
N ASN A 84 -2.09 12.22 6.31
CA ASN A 84 -2.37 11.50 5.06
C ASN A 84 -2.40 10.00 5.32
N ILE A 85 -3.43 9.32 4.80
CA ILE A 85 -3.50 7.87 4.83
C ILE A 85 -2.39 7.28 3.97
N ARG A 86 -1.73 6.23 4.46
CA ARG A 86 -0.69 5.48 3.77
C ARG A 86 -1.12 4.04 3.55
N GLY A 87 -0.95 3.52 2.33
CA GLY A 87 -1.25 2.14 2.01
C GLY A 87 -0.33 1.16 2.74
N ALA A 88 -0.92 0.14 3.37
CA ALA A 88 -0.20 -0.80 4.22
C ALA A 88 0.81 -1.68 3.47
N ILE A 89 0.57 -1.96 2.18
CA ILE A 89 1.43 -2.82 1.35
C ILE A 89 2.47 -2.02 0.56
N THR A 90 2.04 -0.97 -0.13
CA THR A 90 2.89 -0.19 -1.03
C THR A 90 3.69 0.87 -0.30
N GLY A 91 3.16 1.36 0.83
CA GLY A 91 3.73 2.51 1.54
C GLY A 91 3.50 3.84 0.81
N SER A 92 2.64 3.90 -0.21
CA SER A 92 2.28 5.13 -0.91
C SER A 92 1.28 5.95 -0.09
N TYR A 93 1.41 7.28 -0.11
CA TYR A 93 0.47 8.19 0.55
C TYR A 93 -0.68 8.56 -0.39
N TYR A 94 -1.90 8.46 0.12
CA TYR A 94 -3.11 8.94 -0.51
C TYR A 94 -3.34 10.40 -0.07
N ARG A 95 -3.09 11.36 -0.96
CA ARG A 95 -3.07 12.81 -0.62
C ARG A 95 -4.43 13.36 -0.22
N ASP A 96 -5.49 12.85 -0.84
CA ASP A 96 -6.86 13.32 -0.67
C ASP A 96 -7.59 12.67 0.51
N PHE A 97 -6.96 11.67 1.14
CA PHE A 97 -7.57 10.85 2.18
C PHE A 97 -6.86 11.10 3.52
N LYS A 98 -7.64 11.46 4.53
CA LYS A 98 -7.11 11.88 5.84
C LYS A 98 -7.57 10.95 6.95
N VAL A 99 -6.68 10.74 7.92
CA VAL A 99 -7.03 10.07 9.19
C VAL A 99 -8.01 10.95 9.96
N GLY A 100 -9.00 10.34 10.59
CA GLY A 100 -10.05 11.01 11.37
C GLY A 100 -11.16 11.65 10.54
N SER A 101 -11.25 11.38 9.23
CA SER A 101 -12.37 11.78 8.37
C SER A 101 -13.14 10.55 7.87
N ARG A 102 -14.23 10.78 7.11
CA ARG A 102 -14.96 9.72 6.37
C ARG A 102 -14.09 9.01 5.32
N ASP A 103 -12.92 9.57 5.02
CA ASP A 103 -11.98 8.99 4.08
C ASP A 103 -11.42 7.64 4.54
N GLU A 104 -11.51 7.34 5.84
CA GLU A 104 -11.11 6.04 6.38
C GLU A 104 -12.05 4.90 5.96
N ASP A 105 -13.35 5.16 5.74
CA ASP A 105 -14.35 4.11 5.43
C ASP A 105 -14.13 3.46 4.05
N VAL A 106 -13.23 4.04 3.24
CA VAL A 106 -12.83 3.53 1.91
C VAL A 106 -11.78 2.44 2.02
N PHE A 107 -11.09 2.39 3.15
CA PHE A 107 -9.99 1.47 3.38
C PHE A 107 -10.40 0.46 4.43
N TYR A 108 -9.83 -0.73 4.32
CA TYR A 108 -9.89 -1.71 5.39
C TYR A 108 -8.83 -1.34 6.44
N LYS A 109 -9.28 -0.62 7.49
CA LYS A 109 -8.45 -0.12 8.59
C LYS A 109 -8.24 -1.19 9.66
N VAL A 110 -6.99 -1.47 9.99
CA VAL A 110 -6.60 -2.47 10.99
C VAL A 110 -5.61 -1.88 11.99
N ALA A 111 -5.84 -2.16 13.28
CA ALA A 111 -4.86 -1.95 14.35
C ALA A 111 -4.25 -3.29 14.74
N ILE A 112 -2.92 -3.38 14.77
CA ILE A 112 -2.21 -4.57 15.22
C ILE A 112 -1.60 -4.27 16.60
N SER A 113 -2.25 -4.75 17.66
CA SER A 113 -1.86 -4.52 19.05
C SER A 113 -1.19 -5.75 19.69
N THR A 114 -0.43 -6.51 18.89
CA THR A 114 0.25 -7.74 19.35
C THR A 114 1.64 -7.51 19.92
N GLY A 115 2.12 -6.25 19.94
CA GLY A 115 3.49 -5.89 20.34
C GLY A 115 4.56 -6.25 19.29
N GLU A 116 4.16 -6.75 18.12
CA GLU A 116 5.08 -7.10 17.02
C GLU A 116 5.45 -5.89 16.15
N CYS A 117 4.68 -4.81 16.26
CA CYS A 117 4.91 -3.55 15.56
C CYS A 117 5.77 -2.62 16.42
N LYS A 118 6.60 -1.79 15.78
CA LYS A 118 7.49 -0.86 16.48
C LYS A 118 6.72 0.24 17.22
N ASN A 119 5.55 0.62 16.72
CA ASN A 119 4.72 1.71 17.20
C ASN A 119 3.23 1.34 17.06
N ASP A 120 2.39 2.01 17.83
CA ASP A 120 0.92 1.95 17.69
C ASP A 120 0.51 2.67 16.40
N MET A 121 0.49 1.93 15.30
CA MET A 121 0.18 2.43 13.97
C MET A 121 -1.09 1.79 13.45
N MET A 122 -1.81 2.55 12.62
CA MET A 122 -2.95 2.04 11.88
C MET A 122 -2.50 1.62 10.49
N PHE A 123 -2.96 0.46 10.04
CA PHE A 123 -2.67 -0.07 8.72
C PHE A 123 -3.93 0.05 7.86
N PHE A 124 -3.78 0.64 6.68
CA PHE A 124 -4.87 0.86 5.75
C PHE A 124 -4.66 -0.03 4.52
N PHE A 125 -5.51 -1.04 4.36
CA PHE A 125 -5.54 -1.92 3.19
C PHE A 125 -6.64 -1.46 2.23
N ASP A 126 -6.49 -1.73 0.93
CA ASP A 126 -7.49 -1.32 -0.05
C ASP A 126 -8.78 -2.14 0.10
N THR A 127 -8.67 -3.43 0.45
CA THR A 127 -9.82 -4.33 0.69
C THR A 127 -9.51 -5.33 1.83
N PRO A 128 -10.54 -5.93 2.48
CA PRO A 128 -10.32 -7.01 3.43
C PRO A 128 -9.56 -8.20 2.83
N GLU A 129 -9.77 -8.55 1.56
CA GLU A 129 -9.05 -9.62 0.87
C GLU A 129 -7.56 -9.30 0.68
N GLN A 130 -7.21 -8.02 0.53
CA GLN A 130 -5.81 -7.61 0.53
C GLN A 130 -5.17 -7.87 1.89
N TYR A 131 -5.89 -7.61 2.99
CA TYR A 131 -5.43 -7.93 4.33
C TYR A 131 -5.32 -9.45 4.57
N GLU A 132 -6.31 -10.25 4.17
CA GLU A 132 -6.29 -11.72 4.25
C GLU A 132 -5.03 -12.29 3.59
N ARG A 133 -4.75 -11.86 2.35
CA ARG A 133 -3.57 -12.29 1.59
C ARG A 133 -2.26 -11.84 2.22
N ALA A 134 -2.22 -10.61 2.73
CA ALA A 134 -1.02 -10.05 3.35
C ALA A 134 -0.68 -10.74 4.67
N MET A 135 -1.69 -11.02 5.50
CA MET A 135 -1.52 -11.56 6.84
C MET A 135 -1.63 -13.08 6.93
N TYR A 136 -1.99 -13.75 5.83
CA TYR A 136 -2.26 -15.19 5.78
C TYR A 136 -3.35 -15.63 6.76
N ILE A 137 -4.43 -14.86 6.81
CA ILE A 137 -5.60 -15.16 7.65
C ILE A 137 -6.87 -15.14 6.79
N THR A 138 -7.94 -15.68 7.34
CA THR A 138 -9.29 -15.59 6.75
C THR A 138 -10.17 -14.74 7.66
N ILE A 139 -10.74 -13.69 7.10
CA ILE A 139 -11.70 -12.81 7.77
C ILE A 139 -13.09 -13.44 7.65
N PRO A 140 -13.90 -13.44 8.72
CA PRO A 140 -15.29 -13.88 8.67
C PRO A 140 -16.11 -13.14 7.59
N PRO A 141 -17.02 -13.82 6.87
CA PRO A 141 -17.84 -13.19 5.84
C PRO A 141 -18.63 -11.97 6.34
N SER A 142 -19.15 -12.03 7.57
CA SER A 142 -19.92 -10.94 8.19
C SER A 142 -19.12 -9.64 8.35
N GLU A 143 -17.81 -9.71 8.65
CA GLU A 143 -16.96 -8.53 8.75
C GLU A 143 -16.69 -7.91 7.37
N LYS A 144 -16.52 -8.74 6.35
CA LYS A 144 -16.37 -8.29 4.96
C LYS A 144 -17.63 -7.59 4.47
N GLU A 145 -18.79 -8.19 4.70
CA GLU A 145 -20.10 -7.60 4.39
C GLU A 145 -20.30 -6.26 5.09
N ALA A 146 -19.98 -6.18 6.39
CA ALA A 146 -20.08 -4.95 7.16
C ALA A 146 -19.15 -3.84 6.61
N TRP A 147 -17.94 -4.20 6.17
CA TRP A 147 -17.02 -3.26 5.53
C TRP A 147 -17.55 -2.81 4.16
N TYR A 148 -17.98 -3.74 3.30
CA TYR A 148 -18.53 -3.42 1.98
C TYR A 148 -19.76 -2.50 2.08
N ALA A 149 -20.60 -2.67 3.10
CA ALA A 149 -21.72 -1.77 3.35
C ALA A 149 -21.25 -0.32 3.62
N LYS A 150 -20.22 -0.14 4.46
CA LYS A 150 -19.63 1.20 4.72
C LYS A 150 -18.97 1.78 3.48
N PHE A 151 -18.17 0.98 2.79
CA PHE A 151 -17.47 1.35 1.57
C PHE A 151 -18.43 1.81 0.47
N ASN A 152 -19.51 1.07 0.23
CA ASN A 152 -20.53 1.42 -0.77
C ASN A 152 -21.27 2.70 -0.40
N ASN A 153 -21.59 2.90 0.89
CA ASN A 153 -22.23 4.12 1.36
C ASN A 153 -21.34 5.36 1.15
N GLU A 154 -20.05 5.26 1.49
CA GLU A 154 -19.12 6.37 1.30
C GLU A 154 -18.86 6.64 -0.19
N ARG A 155 -18.79 5.60 -1.04
CA ARG A 155 -18.70 5.75 -2.49
C ARG A 155 -19.92 6.49 -3.04
N ALA A 156 -21.13 6.06 -2.70
CA ALA A 156 -22.37 6.70 -3.11
C ALA A 156 -22.44 8.16 -2.61
N TYR A 157 -21.99 8.42 -1.38
CA TYR A 157 -21.89 9.78 -0.86
C TYR A 157 -20.96 10.64 -1.71
N ARG A 158 -19.76 10.18 -2.06
CA ARG A 158 -18.83 10.95 -2.90
C ARG A 158 -19.34 11.19 -4.31
N GLU A 159 -20.03 10.23 -4.91
CA GLU A 159 -20.65 10.39 -6.22
C GLU A 159 -21.78 11.42 -6.20
N SER A 160 -22.50 11.54 -5.08
CA SER A 160 -23.54 12.55 -4.90
C SER A 160 -23.01 13.98 -4.67
N GLN A 161 -21.73 14.12 -4.30
CA GLN A 161 -21.14 15.43 -4.05
C GLN A 161 -20.69 16.09 -5.36
N PRO A 162 -20.90 17.40 -5.52
CA PRO A 162 -20.30 18.14 -6.63
C PRO A 162 -18.76 18.04 -6.54
N PRO A 163 -18.05 18.05 -7.67
CA PRO A 163 -16.60 18.00 -7.68
C PRO A 163 -16.03 19.09 -6.76
N ARG A 164 -15.10 18.71 -5.87
CA ARG A 164 -14.46 19.65 -4.95
C ARG A 164 -13.86 20.80 -5.78
N LYS A 165 -14.34 22.02 -5.56
CA LYS A 165 -13.80 23.21 -6.24
C LYS A 165 -12.32 23.34 -5.86
N ASN A 166 -11.43 23.14 -6.83
CA ASN A 166 -10.03 23.50 -6.70
C ASN A 166 -9.94 25.03 -6.65
N TYR A 167 -9.91 25.59 -5.45
CA TYR A 167 -9.53 26.99 -5.27
C TYR A 167 -8.01 27.07 -5.49
N ASN A 168 -7.62 27.33 -6.74
CA ASN A 168 -6.26 27.80 -7.04
C ASN A 168 -6.14 29.20 -6.42
N TYR A 169 -5.48 29.28 -5.27
CA TYR A 169 -5.00 30.56 -4.75
C TYR A 169 -3.77 30.93 -5.60
N TYR A 170 -3.96 31.95 -6.46
CA TYR A 170 -2.89 32.64 -7.18
C TYR A 170 -2.13 33.57 -6.23
#